data_AF-A0A7J5CDK5-F1
#
_entry.id   AF-A0A7J5CDK5-F1
#
_cell.length_a   1.000
_cell.length_b   1.000
_cell.length_c   1.000
_cell.angle_alpha   90.00
_cell.angle_beta   90.00
_cell.angle_gamma   90.00
#
_symmetry.space_group_name_H-M   'P 1'
#
loop_
_entity.id
_entity.type
_entity.pdbx_description
1 polymer ?
#
loop_
_entity_poly.entity_id
_entity_poly.type
_entity_poly.pdbx_seq_one_letter_code
_entity_poly.pdbx_strand_id
1 'polypeptide(L)'
;MTRDGYVARWRGREYQASPDGGDVRLYQPEPGEGFTEVRPGRHVRVVPVAEVEDLAYVRTTCTWQGQPFIVLAEHDGWLRVEYTGGRWPVAQKMGLEAFDFGVYQGWAPADEVTDLREQRV
;
A
#
# COMPACT_ATOMS: atom_id res chain seq x y z
N MET A 1 -4.18 -0.67 -10.35
CA MET A 1 -2.84 -0.31 -9.81
C MET A 1 -3.01 0.06 -8.34
N THR A 2 -2.44 -0.72 -7.41
CA THR A 2 -2.47 -0.40 -5.97
C THR A 2 -1.40 0.61 -5.62
N ARG A 3 -1.73 1.60 -4.78
CA ARG A 3 -0.82 2.68 -4.35
C ARG A 3 -0.29 2.42 -2.94
N ASP A 4 0.01 1.17 -2.65
CA ASP A 4 0.39 0.75 -1.31
C ASP A 4 1.81 1.23 -0.98
N GLY A 5 1.97 1.86 0.18
CA GLY A 5 3.24 2.43 0.62
C GLY A 5 3.08 3.72 1.41
N TYR A 6 4.20 4.22 1.92
CA TYR A 6 4.20 5.50 2.64
C TYR A 6 3.96 6.67 1.69
N VAL A 7 3.16 7.62 2.16
CA VAL A 7 2.99 8.93 1.55
C VAL A 7 3.29 10.00 2.58
N ALA A 8 3.88 11.10 2.14
CA ALA A 8 4.19 12.23 2.98
C ALA A 8 3.74 13.52 2.32
N ARG A 9 3.12 14.42 3.10
CA ARG A 9 2.78 15.76 2.66
C ARG A 9 3.88 16.74 3.09
N TRP A 10 4.47 17.43 2.13
CA TRP A 10 5.55 18.39 2.37
C TRP A 10 5.38 19.59 1.44
N ARG A 11 5.36 20.80 2.02
CA ARG A 11 5.10 22.06 1.31
C ARG A 11 3.80 22.03 0.51
N GLY A 12 2.73 21.51 1.13
CA GLY A 12 1.40 21.41 0.53
C GLY A 12 1.24 20.39 -0.60
N ARG A 13 2.25 19.57 -0.90
CA ARG A 13 2.18 18.50 -1.91
C ARG A 13 2.42 17.13 -1.29
N GLU A 14 1.68 16.13 -1.76
CA GLU A 14 1.89 14.73 -1.38
C GLU A 14 2.92 14.05 -2.29
N TYR A 15 3.81 13.27 -1.68
CA TYR A 15 4.85 12.49 -2.33
C TYR A 15 4.75 11.02 -1.91
N GLN A 16 5.20 10.12 -2.77
CA GLN A 16 5.58 8.80 -2.30
C GLN A 16 6.77 8.95 -1.34
N ALA A 17 6.75 8.23 -0.23
CA ALA A 17 7.69 8.41 0.85
C ALA A 17 8.34 7.09 1.30
N SER A 18 9.45 7.21 2.01
CA SER A 18 10.04 6.16 2.83
C SER A 18 10.57 6.79 4.11
N PRO A 19 9.98 6.50 5.28
CA PRO A 19 10.53 6.91 6.57
C PRO A 19 11.88 6.23 6.80
N ASP A 20 12.82 6.96 7.42
CA ASP A 20 14.17 6.51 7.73
C ASP A 20 14.66 7.19 9.01
N GLY A 21 14.27 6.64 10.16
CA GLY A 21 14.61 7.21 11.47
C GLY A 21 14.05 8.63 11.64
N GLY A 22 14.94 9.62 11.75
CA GLY A 22 14.59 11.04 11.90
C GLY A 22 14.25 11.74 10.57
N ASP A 23 14.42 11.05 9.45
CA ASP A 23 14.26 11.60 8.10
C ASP A 23 13.14 10.90 7.32
N VAL A 24 12.69 11.55 6.25
CA VAL A 24 11.75 11.01 5.27
C VAL A 24 12.32 11.24 3.88
N ARG A 25 12.41 10.16 3.10
CA ARG A 25 12.78 10.22 1.68
C ARG A 25 11.53 10.44 0.85
N LEU A 26 11.43 11.57 0.18
CA LEU A 26 10.35 11.91 -0.76
C LEU A 26 10.77 11.52 -2.18
N TYR A 27 9.86 10.92 -2.94
CA TYR A 27 10.12 10.50 -4.32
C TYR A 27 9.19 11.18 -5.31
N GLN A 28 9.73 11.47 -6.49
CA GLN A 28 8.95 11.91 -7.64
C GLN A 28 9.58 11.42 -8.96
N PRO A 29 8.79 11.29 -10.04
CA PRO A 29 9.30 10.80 -11.32
C PRO A 29 10.13 11.84 -12.06
N GLU A 30 9.82 13.13 -11.90
CA GLU A 30 10.44 14.24 -12.63
C GLU A 30 11.55 14.92 -11.83
N PRO A 31 12.55 15.55 -12.49
CA PRO A 31 13.53 16.40 -11.82
C PRO A 31 12.87 17.53 -11.04
N GLY A 32 13.50 17.98 -9.97
CA GLY A 32 12.98 19.09 -9.16
C GLY A 32 14.03 19.65 -8.22
N GLU A 33 13.75 20.84 -7.68
CA GLU A 33 14.69 21.54 -6.80
C GLU A 33 14.99 20.71 -5.54
N GLY A 34 16.28 20.47 -5.30
CA GLY A 34 16.76 19.69 -4.16
C GLY A 34 16.44 18.19 -4.24
N PHE A 35 15.94 17.70 -5.38
CA PHE A 35 15.82 16.27 -5.65
C PHE A 35 17.01 15.78 -6.47
N THR A 36 17.56 14.63 -6.09
CA THR A 36 18.67 13.96 -6.79
C THR A 36 18.14 12.74 -7.51
N GLU A 37 18.52 12.53 -8.78
CA GLU A 37 18.17 11.33 -9.52
C GLU A 37 18.94 10.11 -8.96
N VAL A 38 18.21 9.04 -8.62
CA VAL A 38 18.80 7.78 -8.12
C VAL A 38 18.70 6.63 -9.12
N ARG A 39 17.77 6.74 -10.06
CA ARG A 39 17.65 5.90 -11.27
C ARG A 39 16.77 6.66 -12.29
N PRO A 40 16.83 6.31 -13.58
CA PRO A 40 15.97 6.91 -14.60
C PRO A 40 14.50 6.99 -14.16
N GLY A 41 13.95 8.21 -14.12
CA GLY A 41 12.57 8.47 -13.73
C GLY A 41 12.27 8.28 -12.23
N ARG A 42 13.29 8.37 -11.36
CA ARG A 42 13.11 8.38 -9.90
C ARG A 42 14.09 9.33 -9.26
N HIS A 43 13.54 10.40 -8.69
CA HIS A 43 14.28 11.42 -7.98
C HIS A 43 13.91 11.36 -6.51
N VAL A 44 14.89 11.56 -5.63
CA VAL A 44 14.72 11.52 -4.19
C VAL A 44 15.15 12.83 -3.54
N ARG A 45 14.41 13.26 -2.53
CA ARG A 45 14.82 14.32 -1.60
C ARG A 45 14.67 13.80 -0.19
N VAL A 46 15.68 14.00 0.65
CA VAL A 46 15.63 13.67 2.07
C VAL A 46 15.24 14.93 2.83
N VAL A 47 14.24 14.84 3.70
CA VAL A 47 13.81 15.93 4.58
C VAL A 47 13.70 15.41 6.02
N PRO A 48 13.96 16.23 7.05
CA PRO A 48 13.66 15.87 8.42
C PRO A 48 12.17 15.56 8.58
N VAL A 49 11.81 14.56 9.39
CA VAL A 49 10.40 14.21 9.66
C VAL A 49 9.63 15.39 10.26
N ALA A 50 10.32 16.25 11.01
CA ALA A 50 9.74 17.46 11.60
C ALA A 50 9.29 18.52 10.57
N GLU A 51 9.75 18.44 9.31
CA GLU A 51 9.31 19.32 8.23
C GLU A 51 8.12 18.76 7.44
N VAL A 52 7.74 17.49 7.68
CA VAL A 52 6.63 16.83 7.00
C VAL A 52 5.32 17.17 7.72
N GLU A 53 4.31 17.58 6.95
CA GLU A 53 3.00 18.02 7.44
C GLU A 53 2.06 16.85 7.78
N ASP A 54 2.27 15.71 7.11
CA ASP A 54 1.53 14.45 7.31
C ASP A 54 2.37 13.28 6.79
N LEU A 55 2.40 12.17 7.51
CA LEU A 55 3.07 10.93 7.10
C LEU A 55 2.14 9.76 7.43
N ALA A 56 1.76 8.99 6.41
CA ALA A 56 0.83 7.87 6.57
C ALA A 56 1.25 6.68 5.70
N TYR A 57 0.87 5.47 6.12
CA TYR A 57 0.92 4.32 5.23
C TYR A 57 -0.42 4.20 4.50
N VAL A 58 -0.41 4.27 3.18
CA VAL A 58 -1.60 3.99 2.37
C VAL A 58 -1.62 2.50 2.05
N ARG A 59 -2.76 1.86 2.29
CA ARG A 59 -3.03 0.48 1.87
C ARG A 59 -4.34 0.42 1.09
N THR A 60 -4.43 -0.49 0.14
CA THR A 60 -5.68 -0.76 -0.57
C THR A 60 -6.46 -1.86 0.15
N THR A 61 -7.75 -1.64 0.42
CA THR A 61 -8.63 -2.59 1.11
C THR A 61 -9.85 -2.92 0.26
N CYS A 62 -10.44 -4.09 0.48
CA CYS A 62 -11.70 -4.48 -0.14
C CYS A 62 -12.48 -5.48 0.74
N THR A 63 -13.70 -5.78 0.31
CA THR A 63 -14.54 -6.85 0.82
C THR A 63 -14.69 -7.92 -0.27
N TRP A 64 -14.49 -9.20 0.08
CA TRP A 64 -14.73 -10.33 -0.82
C TRP A 64 -15.45 -11.44 -0.05
N GLN A 65 -16.53 -11.99 -0.62
CA GLN A 65 -17.42 -12.97 0.04
C GLN A 65 -17.84 -12.53 1.47
N GLY A 66 -18.05 -11.23 1.67
CA GLY A 66 -18.43 -10.64 2.96
C GLY A 66 -17.32 -10.59 4.02
N GLN A 67 -16.06 -10.83 3.64
CA GLN A 67 -14.90 -10.78 4.54
C GLN A 67 -13.94 -9.64 4.17
N PRO A 68 -13.21 -9.05 5.14
CA PRO A 68 -12.32 -7.92 4.90
C PRO A 68 -10.92 -8.36 4.45
N PHE A 69 -10.37 -7.66 3.46
CA PHE A 69 -9.05 -7.93 2.88
C PHE A 69 -8.22 -6.66 2.67
N ILE A 70 -6.91 -6.84 2.63
CA ILE A 70 -5.98 -5.91 1.96
C ILE A 70 -5.63 -6.46 0.58
N VAL A 71 -5.38 -5.57 -0.38
CA VAL A 71 -4.97 -5.92 -1.74
C VAL A 71 -3.45 -5.80 -1.85
N LEU A 72 -2.80 -6.89 -2.19
CA LEU A 72 -1.34 -6.98 -2.30
C LEU A 72 -0.85 -6.72 -3.73
N ALA A 73 -1.61 -7.16 -4.73
CA ALA A 73 -1.26 -7.04 -6.13
C ALA A 73 -2.50 -7.16 -7.02
N GLU A 74 -2.35 -6.77 -8.28
CA GLU A 74 -3.34 -6.93 -9.33
C GLU A 74 -2.67 -7.56 -10.56
N HIS A 75 -3.32 -8.55 -11.17
CA HIS A 75 -2.85 -9.23 -12.36
C HIS A 75 -4.03 -9.76 -13.19
N ASP A 76 -4.14 -9.35 -14.45
CA ASP A 76 -5.12 -9.86 -15.42
C ASP A 76 -6.57 -9.92 -14.92
N GLY A 77 -7.03 -8.88 -14.22
CA GLY A 77 -8.38 -8.82 -13.65
C GLY A 77 -8.56 -9.57 -12.33
N TRP A 78 -7.48 -10.05 -11.73
CA TRP A 78 -7.45 -10.68 -10.42
C TRP A 78 -6.71 -9.83 -9.40
N LEU A 79 -7.18 -9.84 -8.17
CA LEU A 79 -6.53 -9.22 -7.02
C LEU A 79 -5.90 -10.29 -6.13
N ARG A 80 -4.60 -10.18 -5.85
CA ARG A 80 -3.98 -10.93 -4.75
C ARG A 80 -4.42 -10.23 -3.46
N VAL A 81 -5.06 -10.96 -2.57
CA VAL A 81 -5.62 -10.43 -1.33
C VAL A 81 -5.10 -11.17 -0.11
N GLU A 82 -5.01 -10.46 1.01
CA GLU A 82 -4.71 -11.03 2.33
C GLU A 82 -5.86 -10.77 3.30
N TYR A 83 -6.32 -11.82 3.96
CA TYR A 83 -7.48 -11.80 4.84
C TYR A 83 -7.15 -11.18 6.19
N THR A 84 -7.93 -10.18 6.59
CA THR A 84 -7.71 -9.42 7.82
C THR A 84 -8.70 -9.73 8.94
N GLY A 85 -9.63 -10.68 8.74
CA GLY A 85 -10.63 -11.04 9.74
C GLY A 85 -10.16 -12.01 10.83
N GLY A 86 -8.91 -12.50 10.78
CA GLY A 86 -8.25 -13.20 11.90
C GLY A 86 -8.82 -14.56 12.31
N ARG A 87 -9.69 -15.17 11.49
CA ARG A 87 -10.34 -16.46 11.80
C ARG A 87 -9.98 -17.56 10.80
N TRP A 88 -9.14 -18.51 11.21
CA TRP A 88 -8.75 -19.67 10.38
C TRP A 88 -9.92 -20.43 9.73
N PRO A 89 -11.00 -20.80 10.46
CA PRO A 89 -12.10 -21.54 9.85
C PRO A 89 -12.84 -20.78 8.73
N VAL A 90 -12.76 -19.44 8.73
CA VAL A 90 -13.31 -18.62 7.65
C VAL A 90 -12.37 -18.67 6.44
N ALA A 91 -11.07 -18.42 6.66
CA ALA A 91 -10.06 -18.50 5.61
C ALA A 91 -10.06 -19.86 4.89
N GLN A 92 -10.17 -20.96 5.65
CA GLN A 92 -10.23 -22.31 5.10
C GLN A 92 -11.48 -22.54 4.24
N LYS A 93 -12.65 -22.07 4.67
CA LYS A 93 -13.90 -22.19 3.89
C LYS A 93 -13.86 -21.41 2.59
N MET A 94 -13.14 -20.28 2.58
CA MET A 94 -12.93 -19.46 1.40
C MET A 94 -11.86 -20.03 0.45
N GLY A 95 -11.17 -21.11 0.85
CA GLY A 95 -10.10 -21.70 0.06
C GLY A 95 -8.81 -20.87 0.04
N LEU A 96 -8.58 -20.03 1.05
CA LEU A 96 -7.34 -19.25 1.15
C LEU A 96 -6.15 -20.15 1.49
N GLU A 97 -5.00 -19.79 0.93
CA GLU A 97 -3.71 -20.39 1.22
C GLU A 97 -3.17 -19.85 2.56
N ALA A 98 -2.65 -20.74 3.41
CA ALA A 98 -1.84 -20.34 4.57
C ALA A 98 -0.42 -20.01 4.10
N PHE A 99 -0.17 -18.72 3.87
CA PHE A 99 1.11 -18.22 3.38
C PHE A 99 2.19 -18.21 4.48
N ASP A 100 1.79 -17.84 5.70
CA ASP A 100 2.59 -17.88 6.92
C ASP A 100 1.66 -18.08 8.15
N PHE A 101 2.22 -18.19 9.35
CA PHE A 101 1.47 -18.34 10.60
C PHE A 101 0.53 -17.14 10.81
N GLY A 102 -0.78 -17.39 10.66
CA GLY A 102 -1.82 -16.37 10.80
C GLY A 102 -2.03 -15.49 9.56
N VAL A 103 -1.30 -15.75 8.47
CA VAL A 103 -1.40 -15.00 7.20
C VAL A 103 -2.09 -15.87 6.16
N TYR A 104 -3.24 -15.40 5.67
CA TYR A 104 -4.06 -16.13 4.71
C TYR A 104 -4.29 -15.31 3.46
N GLN A 105 -3.90 -15.87 2.31
CA GLN A 105 -3.92 -15.16 1.03
C GLN A 105 -4.68 -15.92 -0.05
N GLY A 106 -5.13 -15.20 -1.06
CA GLY A 106 -5.83 -15.79 -2.20
C GLY A 106 -5.90 -14.85 -3.39
N TRP A 107 -6.51 -15.32 -4.46
CA TRP A 107 -6.82 -14.52 -5.64
C TRP A 107 -8.34 -14.35 -5.74
N ALA A 108 -8.78 -13.10 -5.77
CA ALA A 108 -10.18 -12.73 -5.94
C ALA A 108 -10.39 -12.11 -7.33
N PRO A 109 -11.43 -12.49 -8.08
CA PRO A 109 -11.81 -11.76 -9.29
C PRO A 109 -12.11 -10.30 -8.94
N ALA A 110 -11.57 -9.35 -9.72
CA ALA A 110 -11.72 -7.92 -9.44
C ALA A 110 -13.16 -7.42 -9.57
N ASP A 111 -14.02 -8.15 -10.27
CA ASP A 111 -15.46 -7.88 -10.41
C ASP A 111 -16.32 -8.47 -9.28
N GLU A 112 -15.77 -9.36 -8.45
CA GLU A 112 -16.43 -9.94 -7.28
C GLU A 112 -16.14 -9.21 -5.96
N VAL A 113 -15.13 -8.34 -5.94
CA VAL A 113 -14.79 -7.52 -4.77
C VAL A 113 -15.64 -6.26 -4.70
N THR A 114 -16.02 -5.89 -3.49
CA THR A 114 -16.73 -4.64 -3.18
C THR A 114 -15.89 -3.78 -2.24
N ASP A 115 -16.31 -2.54 -2.01
CA ASP A 115 -15.66 -1.60 -1.08
C ASP A 115 -14.15 -1.41 -1.35
N LEU A 116 -13.72 -1.55 -2.60
CA LEU A 116 -12.33 -1.33 -3.00
C LEU A 116 -11.98 0.15 -2.79
N ARG A 117 -11.07 0.42 -1.86
CA ARG A 117 -10.65 1.79 -1.50
C ARG A 117 -9.29 1.84 -0.87
N GLU A 118 -8.63 2.99 -0.99
CA GLU A 118 -7.45 3.32 -0.22
C GLU A 118 -7.81 3.68 1.22
N GLN A 119 -6.99 3.22 2.17
CA GLN A 119 -7.06 3.56 3.58
C GLN A 119 -5.70 4.06 4.04
N ARG A 120 -5.70 5.19 4.77
CA ARG A 120 -4.52 5.69 5.50
C ARG A 120 -4.50 5.06 6.90
N VAL A 121 -3.36 4.46 7.26
CA VAL A 121 -3.10 3.78 8.54
C VAL A 121 -2.06 4.54 9.34
#